data_AF-A0A9D1U0L4-F1
#
_entry.id   AF-A0A9D1U0L4-F1
#
_cell.length_a   1.000
_cell.length_b   1.000
_cell.length_c   1.000
_cell.angle_alpha   90.00
_cell.angle_beta   90.00
_cell.angle_gamma   90.00
#
_symmetry.space_group_name_H-M   'P 1'
#
loop_
_entity.id
_entity.type
_entity.pdbx_description
1 polymer ?
#
loop_
_entity_poly.entity_id
_entity_poly.type
_entity_poly.pdbx_seq_one_letter_code
_entity_poly.pdbx_strand_id
1 'polypeptide(L)' 'METESRITGGRLTAYQISEALGICIDTANDLLEDKLKIDELEPEVRERAEILERALFDQ' A
#
# COMPACT_ATOMS: atom_id res chain seq x y z
N MET A 1 -1.53 -17.87 -4.64
CA MET A 1 -0.31 -17.11 -4.96
C MET A 1 -0.34 -15.93 -4.03
N GLU A 2 0.60 -15.83 -3.10
CA GLU A 2 0.77 -14.62 -2.29
C GLU A 2 1.34 -13.55 -3.21
N THR A 3 0.51 -12.61 -3.62
CA THR A 3 0.95 -11.48 -4.43
C THR A 3 1.48 -10.44 -3.45
N GLU A 4 2.81 -10.42 -3.24
CA GLU A 4 3.44 -9.32 -2.52
C GLU A 4 3.06 -8.01 -3.22
N SER A 5 2.46 -7.10 -2.46
CA SER A 5 1.96 -5.86 -3.04
C SER A 5 3.13 -4.99 -3.50
N ARG A 6 3.11 -4.61 -4.77
CA ARG A 6 4.23 -3.92 -5.43
C ARG A 6 4.44 -2.49 -4.90
N ILE A 7 3.42 -1.95 -4.24
CA ILE A 7 3.44 -0.66 -3.57
C ILE A 7 4.27 -0.65 -2.28
N THR A 8 4.37 -1.79 -1.56
CA THR A 8 5.25 -1.91 -0.37
C THR A 8 6.67 -2.38 -0.73
N GLY A 9 6.92 -2.81 -1.97
CA GLY A 9 8.22 -3.27 -2.48
C GLY A 9 9.29 -2.19 -2.69
N GLY A 10 9.27 -1.09 -1.93
CA GLY A 10 10.32 -0.05 -1.92
C GLY A 10 10.26 0.97 -3.06
N ARG A 11 9.19 1.00 -3.86
CA ARG A 11 9.02 1.96 -4.97
C ARG A 11 8.33 3.26 -4.56
N LEU A 12 7.63 3.25 -3.43
CA LEU A 12 6.94 4.40 -2.87
C LEU A 12 7.46 4.68 -1.47
N THR A 13 7.51 5.95 -1.12
CA THR A 13 7.79 6.41 0.25
C THR A 13 6.54 6.31 1.12
N ALA A 14 6.73 6.27 2.45
CA ALA A 14 5.61 6.24 3.41
C ALA A 14 4.64 7.42 3.18
N TYR A 15 5.18 8.60 2.85
CA TYR A 15 4.37 9.78 2.53
C TYR A 15 3.50 9.60 1.27
N GLN A 16 4.06 9.00 0.22
CA GLN A 16 3.28 8.74 -1.00
C GLN A 16 2.19 7.71 -0.78
N ILE A 17 2.46 6.69 0.03
CA ILE A 17 1.49 5.66 0.40
C ILE A 17 0.39 6.28 1.28
N SER A 18 0.76 7.08 2.29
CA SER A 18 -0.21 7.73 3.18
C SER A 18 -1.17 8.62 2.42
N GLU A 19 -0.65 9.44 1.51
CA GLU A 19 -1.45 10.33 0.68
C GLU A 19 -2.35 9.56 -0.30
N ALA A 20 -1.80 8.55 -0.98
CA ALA A 20 -2.54 7.81 -2.00
C ALA A 20 -3.64 6.91 -1.43
N LEU A 21 -3.40 6.32 -0.25
CA LEU A 21 -4.35 5.42 0.40
C LEU A 21 -5.28 6.17 1.37
N GLY A 22 -4.94 7.39 1.76
CA GLY A 22 -5.69 8.17 2.76
C GLY A 22 -5.53 7.61 4.17
N ILE A 23 -4.34 7.09 4.50
CA ILE A 23 -4.00 6.51 5.81
C ILE A 23 -2.98 7.37 6.54
N CYS A 24 -2.83 7.18 7.84
CA CYS A 24 -1.78 7.85 8.60
C CYS A 24 -0.38 7.40 8.15
N ILE A 25 0.59 8.30 8.27
CA ILE A 25 1.97 8.00 7.87
C ILE A 25 2.62 6.89 8.70
N ASP A 26 2.22 6.73 9.97
CA ASP A 26 2.66 5.60 10.80
C ASP A 26 2.17 4.27 10.23
N THR A 27 0.88 4.19 9.84
CA THR A 27 0.32 3.00 9.17
C THR A 27 1.03 2.71 7.86
N ALA A 28 1.37 3.75 7.09
CA ALA A 28 2.15 3.57 5.86
C ALA A 28 3.59 3.07 6.13
N ASN A 29 4.22 3.49 7.24
CA ASN A 29 5.50 2.93 7.66
C ASN A 29 5.37 1.47 8.10
N ASP A 30 4.32 1.12 8.84
CA ASP A 30 4.06 -0.27 9.24
C ASP A 30 3.88 -1.20 8.02
N LEU A 31 3.25 -0.71 6.96
CA LEU A 31 3.13 -1.43 5.68
C LEU A 31 4.49 -1.60 4.97
N LEU A 32 5.36 -0.59 5.01
CA LEU A 32 6.70 -0.65 4.39
C LEU A 32 7.68 -1.52 5.21
N GLU A 33 7.53 -1.56 6.53
CA GLU A 33 8.33 -2.39 7.43
C GLU A 33 7.78 -3.83 7.54
N ASP A 34 6.75 -4.18 6.76
CA ASP A 34 6.09 -5.49 6.76
C ASP A 34 5.49 -5.87 8.14
N LYS A 35 5.29 -4.89 9.03
CA LYS A 35 4.64 -5.02 10.35
C LYS A 35 3.12 -5.15 10.23
N LEU A 36 2.57 -4.67 9.12
CA LEU A 36 1.16 -4.70 8.78
C LEU A 36 1.03 -5.18 7.33
N LYS A 37 0.07 -6.07 7.06
CA LYS A 37 -0.25 -6.46 5.68
C LYS A 37 -1.38 -5.60 5.12
N ILE A 38 -1.34 -5.34 3.81
CA ILE A 38 -2.44 -4.61 3.14
C ILE A 38 -3.78 -5.32 3.34
N ASP A 39 -3.79 -6.66 3.37
CA ASP A 39 -4.98 -7.46 3.64
C ASP A 39 -5.64 -7.21 5.02
N GLU A 40 -4.89 -6.68 5.98
CA GLU A 40 -5.38 -6.34 7.32
C GLU A 40 -5.99 -4.92 7.39
N LEU A 41 -5.87 -4.12 6.33
CA LEU A 41 -6.46 -2.79 6.23
C LEU A 41 -7.96 -2.86 5.96
N GLU A 42 -8.63 -1.72 6.21
CA GLU A 42 -10.04 -1.56 5.88
C GLU A 42 -10.30 -1.84 4.38
N PRO A 43 -11.48 -2.41 4.04
CA PRO A 43 -11.82 -2.74 2.65
C PRO A 43 -11.65 -1.58 1.66
N GLU A 44 -12.01 -0.36 2.05
CA GLU A 44 -11.85 0.84 1.22
C GLU A 44 -10.37 1.14 0.92
N VAL A 45 -9.50 0.97 1.92
CA VAL A 45 -8.06 1.21 1.77
C VAL A 45 -7.42 0.15 0.88
N ARG A 46 -7.87 -1.10 0.97
CA ARG A 46 -7.42 -2.18 0.08
C ARG A 46 -7.82 -1.93 -1.36
N GLU A 47 -9.05 -1.50 -1.61
CA GLU A 47 -9.50 -1.16 -2.96
C GLU A 47 -8.65 -0.03 -3.56
N ARG A 48 -8.34 1.01 -2.77
CA ARG A 48 -7.41 2.08 -3.20
C ARG A 48 -6.01 1.55 -3.49
N ALA A 49 -5.51 0.62 -2.68
CA ALA A 49 -4.22 -0.01 -2.87
C ALA A 49 -4.15 -0.81 -4.18
N GLU A 50 -5.20 -1.57 -4.51
CA GLU A 50 -5.30 -2.28 -5.79
C GLU A 50 -5.36 -1.32 -7.00
N ILE A 51 -6.13 -0.24 -6.89
CA ILE A 51 -6.21 0.80 -7.93
C ILE A 51 -4.84 1.46 -8.14
N LEU A 52 -4.16 1.81 -7.06
CA LEU A 52 -2.83 2.41 -7.08
C LEU A 52 -1.80 1.45 -7.70
N GLU A 53 -1.85 0.18 -7.33
CA GLU A 53 -0.95 -0.85 -7.87
C GLU A 53 -1.11 -0.99 -9.38
N ARG A 54 -2.36 -1.05 -9.86
CA ARG A 54 -2.65 -1.10 -11.30
C ARG A 54 -2.19 0.16 -12.03
N ALA A 55 -2.46 1.34 -11.46
CA ALA A 55 -2.08 2.61 -12.08
C ALA A 55 -0.55 2.77 -12.23
N LEU A 56 0.22 2.21 -11.29
CA LEU A 56 1.68 2.33 -11.26
C LEU A 56 2.42 1.20 -11.99
N PHE A 57 1.86 0.00 -12.05
CA PHE A 57 2.63 -1.21 -12.44
C PHE A 57 2.00 -2.09 -13.51
N ASP A 58 0.76 -1.84 -13.95
CA ASP A 58 0.10 -2.59 -15.03
C ASP A 58 0.36 -2.01 -16.43
N GLN A 59 1.54 -1.38 -16.64
CA GLN A 59 2.02 -0.92 -17.95
C GLN A 59 2.92 -1.95 -18.66
#